data_AF-A0A957SDH7-F1
#
_entry.id   AF-A0A957SDH7-F1
#
_cell.length_a   1.000
_cell.length_b   1.000
_cell.length_c   1.000
_cell.angle_alpha   90.00
_cell.angle_beta   90.00
_cell.angle_gamma   90.00
#
_symmetry.space_group_name_H-M   'P 1'
#
loop_
_entity.id
_entity.type
_entity.pdbx_description
1 polymer ?
#
loop_
_entity_poly.entity_id
_entity_poly.type
_entity_poly.pdbx_seq_one_letter_code
_entity_poly.pdbx_strand_id
1 'polypeptide(L)'
;MQRLGGLAALVNAAAYIIGFGMVFTLLAPIIDAEPAQYLAFLVENQTLLYVWHLIIYIVAGVFMVPLVLAVHERLRNDAPALSQMAMAIGLIWAGLVIAAGMLFLKDIV
;
A
#
# COMPACT_ATOMS: atom_id res chain seq x y z
N MET A 1 16.85 7.82 -11.47
CA MET A 1 15.55 7.47 -10.84
C MET A 1 14.82 8.64 -10.16
N GLN A 2 15.48 9.76 -9.83
CA GLN A 2 14.89 10.79 -8.94
C GLN A 2 13.53 11.37 -9.36
N ARG A 3 13.31 11.76 -10.62
CA ARG A 3 12.01 12.32 -11.04
C ARG A 3 10.89 11.30 -10.91
N LEU A 4 11.13 10.06 -11.33
CA LEU A 4 10.17 8.97 -11.24
C LEU A 4 9.91 8.59 -9.78
N GLY A 5 10.95 8.50 -8.95
CA GLY A 5 10.82 8.21 -7.52
C GLY A 5 10.10 9.31 -6.76
N GLY A 6 10.28 10.58 -7.13
CA GLY A 6 9.55 11.71 -6.56
C GLY A 6 8.05 11.64 -6.88
N LEU A 7 7.69 11.40 -8.14
CA LEU A 7 6.29 11.14 -8.53
C LEU A 7 5.72 9.95 -7.77
N ALA A 8 6.49 8.87 -7.68
CA ALA A 8 6.08 7.66 -7.00
C ALA A 8 5.86 7.88 -5.50
N ALA A 9 6.69 8.70 -4.85
CA ALA A 9 6.49 9.13 -3.46
C ALA A 9 5.15 9.83 -3.28
N LEU A 10 4.80 10.74 -4.18
CA LEU A 10 3.55 11.50 -4.13
C LEU A 10 2.33 10.60 -4.35
N VAL A 11 2.40 9.69 -5.33
CA VAL A 11 1.31 8.72 -5.57
C VAL A 11 1.14 7.80 -4.37
N ASN A 12 2.24 7.30 -3.81
CA ASN A 12 2.21 6.44 -2.62
C ASN A 12 1.60 7.19 -1.42
N ALA A 13 2.00 8.45 -1.18
CA ALA A 13 1.43 9.29 -0.13
C ALA A 13 -0.07 9.54 -0.35
N ALA A 14 -0.49 9.84 -1.57
CA ALA A 14 -1.90 10.03 -1.91
C ALA A 14 -2.72 8.76 -1.68
N ALA A 15 -2.19 7.58 -2.06
CA ALA A 15 -2.84 6.30 -1.82
C ALA A 15 -3.08 6.05 -0.33
N TYR A 16 -2.09 6.33 0.53
CA TYR A 16 -2.25 6.22 1.98
C TYR A 16 -3.24 7.23 2.56
N ILE A 17 -3.20 8.49 2.12
CA ILE A 17 -4.17 9.52 2.59
C ILE A 17 -5.60 9.11 2.24
N ILE A 18 -5.83 8.66 1.00
CA ILE A 18 -7.14 8.20 0.55
C ILE A 18 -7.56 6.94 1.33
N GLY A 19 -6.67 5.94 1.44
CA GLY A 19 -6.95 4.70 2.14
C GLY A 19 -7.30 4.90 3.62
N PHE A 20 -6.54 5.74 4.33
CA PHE A 20 -6.87 6.10 5.71
C PHE A 20 -8.15 6.93 5.81
N GLY A 21 -8.36 7.86 4.88
CA GLY A 21 -9.62 8.61 4.79
C GLY A 21 -10.82 7.68 4.68
N MET A 22 -10.75 6.66 3.81
CA MET A 22 -11.78 5.64 3.67
C MET A 22 -11.98 4.83 4.97
N VAL A 23 -10.89 4.43 5.66
CA VAL A 23 -10.97 3.74 6.96
C VAL A 23 -11.75 4.55 7.98
N PHE A 24 -11.42 5.84 8.13
CA PHE A 24 -12.06 6.70 9.13
C PHE A 24 -13.44 7.23 8.73
N THR A 25 -13.91 6.93 7.52
CA THR A 25 -15.22 7.40 7.03
C THR A 25 -16.09 6.24 6.56
N LEU A 26 -15.85 5.72 5.37
CA LEU A 26 -16.69 4.73 4.69
C LEU A 26 -16.59 3.34 5.32
N LEU A 27 -15.40 2.98 5.81
CA LEU A 27 -15.13 1.70 6.46
C LEU A 27 -15.15 1.81 7.99
N ALA A 28 -15.49 2.97 8.56
CA ALA A 28 -15.53 3.16 10.02
C ALA A 28 -16.34 2.09 10.78
N PRO A 29 -17.46 1.55 10.24
CA PRO A 29 -18.21 0.49 10.90
C PRO A 29 -17.41 -0.78 11.19
N ILE A 30 -16.32 -1.06 10.47
CA ILE A 30 -15.54 -2.30 10.65
C ILE A 30 -14.52 -2.21 11.78
N ILE A 31 -14.22 -1.01 12.30
CA ILE A 31 -13.09 -0.78 13.23
C ILE A 31 -13.34 -1.51 14.56
N ASP A 32 -14.56 -1.46 15.08
CA ASP A 32 -14.96 -2.06 16.36
C ASP A 32 -16.08 -3.10 16.18
N ALA A 33 -16.27 -3.61 14.96
CA ALA A 33 -17.32 -4.58 14.66
C ALA A 33 -17.06 -5.93 15.32
N GLU A 34 -18.11 -6.55 15.86
CA GLU A 34 -18.05 -7.97 16.20
C GLU A 34 -17.86 -8.82 14.93
N PRO A 35 -17.26 -10.02 15.01
CA PRO A 35 -16.93 -10.83 13.83
C PRO A 35 -18.10 -11.06 12.86
N ALA A 36 -19.32 -11.24 13.37
CA ALA A 36 -20.51 -11.41 12.53
C ALA A 36 -20.90 -10.13 11.78
N GLN A 37 -20.80 -8.97 12.46
CA GLN A 37 -21.08 -7.65 11.87
C GLN A 37 -20.01 -7.27 10.84
N TYR A 38 -18.74 -7.59 11.13
CA TYR A 38 -17.64 -7.43 10.20
C TYR A 38 -17.93 -8.19 8.91
N LEU A 39 -18.17 -9.51 8.99
CA LEU A 39 -18.45 -10.32 7.81
C LEU A 39 -19.68 -9.84 7.02
N ALA A 40 -20.77 -9.48 7.69
CA ALA A 40 -21.97 -8.94 7.04
C ALA A 40 -21.65 -7.66 6.26
N PHE A 41 -20.90 -6.72 6.87
CA PHE A 41 -20.47 -5.49 6.21
C PHE A 41 -19.59 -5.78 4.99
N LEU A 42 -18.69 -6.77 5.06
CA LEU A 42 -17.84 -7.15 3.93
C LEU A 42 -18.65 -7.65 2.74
N VAL A 43 -19.65 -8.50 2.99
CA VAL A 43 -20.50 -9.06 1.95
C VAL A 43 -21.37 -7.97 1.30
N GLU A 44 -21.87 -7.03 2.09
CA GLU A 44 -22.71 -5.92 1.58
C GLU A 44 -21.90 -4.86 0.81
N ASN A 45 -20.60 -4.70 1.12
CA ASN A 45 -19.77 -3.61 0.61
C ASN A 45 -18.53 -4.10 -0.17
N GLN A 46 -18.65 -5.23 -0.88
CA GLN A 46 -17.54 -5.84 -1.63
C GLN A 46 -16.82 -4.86 -2.57
N THR A 47 -17.56 -4.03 -3.32
CA THR A 47 -16.96 -3.04 -4.22
C THR A 47 -16.13 -1.99 -3.47
N LEU A 48 -16.60 -1.52 -2.33
CA LEU A 48 -15.88 -0.54 -1.51
C LEU A 48 -14.56 -1.12 -1.01
N LEU A 49 -14.59 -2.38 -0.56
CA LEU A 49 -13.40 -3.09 -0.09
C LEU A 49 -12.44 -3.41 -1.21
N TYR A 50 -12.94 -3.81 -2.37
CA TYR A 50 -12.13 -4.02 -3.57
C TYR A 50 -11.35 -2.74 -3.91
N VAL A 51 -12.05 -1.60 -3.99
CA VAL A 51 -11.44 -0.30 -4.28
C VAL A 51 -10.39 0.08 -3.23
N TRP A 52 -10.72 -0.11 -1.95
CA TRP A 52 -9.79 0.19 -0.87
C TRP A 52 -8.51 -0.68 -0.95
N HIS A 53 -8.65 -1.99 -1.15
CA HIS A 53 -7.52 -2.90 -1.30
C HIS A 53 -6.68 -2.57 -2.54
N LEU A 54 -7.32 -2.24 -3.66
CA LEU A 54 -6.63 -1.83 -4.88
C LEU A 54 -5.75 -0.59 -4.65
N ILE A 55 -6.27 0.41 -3.94
CA ILE A 55 -5.53 1.65 -3.64
C ILE A 55 -4.36 1.36 -2.69
N ILE A 56 -4.63 0.72 -1.55
CA ILE A 56 -3.64 0.64 -0.46
C ILE A 56 -2.62 -0.48 -0.64
N TYR A 57 -2.94 -1.54 -1.40
CA TYR A 57 -2.01 -2.64 -1.65
C TYR A 57 -1.40 -2.58 -3.05
N ILE A 58 -2.21 -2.42 -4.09
CA ILE A 58 -1.69 -2.51 -5.47
C ILE A 58 -1.05 -1.20 -5.90
N VAL A 59 -1.78 -0.08 -5.82
CA VAL A 59 -1.25 1.22 -6.22
C VAL A 59 -0.06 1.61 -5.34
N ALA A 60 -0.24 1.61 -4.01
CA ALA A 60 0.85 1.94 -3.10
C ALA A 60 2.06 1.00 -3.27
N GLY A 61 1.84 -0.33 -3.32
CA GLY A 61 2.90 -1.32 -3.47
C GLY A 61 3.70 -1.16 -4.78
N VAL A 62 3.03 -0.94 -5.91
CA VAL A 62 3.69 -0.75 -7.22
C VAL A 62 4.53 0.52 -7.23
N PHE A 63 4.00 1.63 -6.71
CA PHE A 63 4.73 2.90 -6.68
C PHE A 63 5.82 2.93 -5.59
N MET A 64 5.76 2.04 -4.60
CA MET A 64 6.85 1.91 -3.63
C MET A 64 8.17 1.44 -4.27
N VAL A 65 8.13 0.65 -5.35
CA VAL A 65 9.33 0.16 -6.05
C VAL A 65 10.21 1.30 -6.59
N PRO A 66 9.73 2.17 -7.50
CA PRO A 66 10.53 3.29 -8.00
C PRO A 66 10.89 4.31 -6.92
N LEU A 67 10.06 4.47 -5.87
CA LEU A 67 10.40 5.27 -4.69
C LEU A 67 11.65 4.74 -4.00
N VAL A 68 11.67 3.45 -3.64
CA VAL A 68 12.78 2.81 -2.92
C VAL A 68 14.06 2.84 -3.76
N LEU A 69 13.98 2.59 -5.07
CA LEU A 69 15.13 2.68 -5.97
C LEU A 69 15.70 4.10 -6.07
N ALA A 70 14.85 5.13 -6.05
CA ALA A 70 15.32 6.52 -6.04
C ALA A 70 15.98 6.90 -4.71
N VAL A 71 15.47 6.43 -3.58
CA VAL A 71 16.12 6.63 -2.28
C VAL A 71 17.49 5.94 -2.26
N HIS A 72 17.58 4.71 -2.77
CA HIS A 72 18.84 4.00 -2.87
C HIS A 72 19.88 4.77 -3.67
N GLU A 73 19.51 5.20 -4.89
CA GLU A 73 20.39 5.97 -5.79
C GLU A 73 20.87 7.27 -5.14
N ARG A 74 20.01 7.95 -4.36
CA ARG A 74 20.35 9.20 -3.67
C ARG A 74 21.39 8.99 -2.58
N LEU A 75 21.28 7.91 -1.81
CA LEU A 75 22.04 7.71 -0.58
C LEU A 75 23.23 6.76 -0.73
N ARG A 76 23.37 6.07 -1.87
CA ARG A 76 24.40 5.03 -2.05
C ARG A 76 25.85 5.53 -1.86
N ASN A 77 26.12 6.80 -2.12
CA ASN A 77 27.47 7.37 -1.99
C ASN A 77 27.76 7.84 -0.55
N ASP A 78 26.76 8.40 0.14
CA ASP A 78 26.92 8.99 1.46
C ASP A 78 26.77 7.96 2.59
N ALA A 79 25.92 6.95 2.38
CA ALA A 79 25.60 5.91 3.37
C ALA A 79 25.35 4.54 2.68
N PRO A 80 26.37 3.90 2.10
CA PRO A 80 26.21 2.73 1.23
C PRO A 80 25.50 1.54 1.89
N ALA A 81 25.93 1.16 3.09
CA ALA A 81 25.35 0.03 3.82
C ALA A 81 23.87 0.25 4.17
N LEU A 82 23.55 1.43 4.73
CA LEU A 82 22.18 1.78 5.09
C LEU A 82 21.28 1.89 3.85
N SER A 83 21.79 2.50 2.79
CA SER A 83 21.08 2.64 1.51
C SER A 83 20.74 1.27 0.91
N GLN A 84 21.67 0.31 0.97
CA GLN A 84 21.44 -1.04 0.47
C GLN A 84 20.44 -1.81 1.32
N MET A 85 20.53 -1.71 2.65
CA MET A 85 19.56 -2.34 3.56
C MET A 85 18.15 -1.77 3.37
N ALA A 86 18.02 -0.45 3.31
CA ALA A 86 16.74 0.22 3.07
C ALA A 86 16.12 -0.21 1.73
N MET A 87 16.95 -0.34 0.69
CA MET A 87 16.49 -0.85 -0.61
C MET A 87 15.95 -2.28 -0.51
N ALA A 88 16.73 -3.19 0.10
CA ALA A 88 16.33 -4.58 0.22
C ALA A 88 15.03 -4.74 1.00
N ILE A 89 14.92 -4.09 2.17
CA ILE A 89 13.72 -4.10 3.01
C ILE A 89 12.53 -3.50 2.24
N GLY A 90 12.73 -2.35 1.58
CA GLY A 90 11.67 -1.67 0.85
C GLY A 90 11.12 -2.49 -0.31
N LEU A 91 11.97 -3.20 -1.07
CA LEU A 91 11.53 -4.06 -2.17
C LEU A 91 10.83 -5.33 -1.67
N ILE A 92 11.32 -5.95 -0.59
CA ILE A 92 10.64 -7.09 0.05
C ILE A 92 9.25 -6.65 0.53
N TRP A 93 9.17 -5.50 1.19
CA TRP A 93 7.90 -4.96 1.66
C TRP A 93 6.93 -4.66 0.52
N ALA A 94 7.40 -4.02 -0.56
CA ALA A 94 6.58 -3.77 -1.74
C ALA A 94 6.00 -5.06 -2.33
N GLY A 95 6.82 -6.11 -2.44
CA GLY A 95 6.37 -7.44 -2.87
C GLY A 95 5.31 -8.05 -1.95
N LEU A 96 5.51 -7.98 -0.63
CA LEU A 96 4.55 -8.48 0.36
C LEU A 96 3.20 -7.74 0.30
N VAL A 97 3.25 -6.42 0.18
CA VAL A 97 2.04 -5.59 0.07
C VAL A 97 1.25 -5.95 -1.19
N ILE A 98 1.92 -6.05 -2.35
CA ILE A 98 1.25 -6.43 -3.60
C ILE A 98 0.65 -7.84 -3.49
N ALA A 99 1.42 -8.81 -2.99
CA ALA A 99 0.97 -10.19 -2.84
C ALA A 99 -0.23 -10.31 -1.89
N ALA A 100 -0.19 -9.62 -0.74
CA ALA A 100 -1.32 -9.58 0.18
C ALA A 100 -2.57 -9.02 -0.49
N GLY A 101 -2.45 -7.89 -1.21
CA GLY A 101 -3.56 -7.31 -1.96
C GLY A 101 -4.14 -8.27 -3.00
N MET A 102 -3.28 -8.96 -3.76
CA MET A 102 -3.72 -9.93 -4.77
C MET A 102 -4.49 -11.10 -4.17
N LEU A 103 -4.08 -11.62 -3.01
CA LEU A 103 -4.80 -12.68 -2.31
C LEU A 103 -6.20 -12.22 -1.92
N PHE A 104 -6.32 -11.06 -1.27
CA PHE A 104 -7.61 -10.52 -0.89
C PHE A 104 -8.52 -10.24 -2.08
N LEU A 105 -8.00 -9.66 -3.17
CA LEU A 105 -8.80 -9.34 -4.36
C LEU A 105 -9.31 -10.60 -5.06
N LYS A 106 -8.56 -11.69 -5.04
CA LYS A 106 -9.00 -12.98 -5.59
C LYS A 106 -10.21 -13.52 -4.83
N ASP A 107 -10.25 -13.35 -3.52
CA ASP A 107 -11.32 -13.92 -2.69
C ASP A 107 -12.62 -13.09 -2.75
N ILE A 108 -12.57 -11.89 -3.34
CA ILE A 108 -13.72 -10.97 -3.50
C ILE A 108 -14.40 -11.11 -4.88
N VAL A 109 -13.72 -11.69 -5.89
CA VAL A 109 -14.19 -11.83 -7.28
C VAL A 109 -14.59 -13.25 -7.63
#